data_AF-A0A2M9YG57-F1
#
_entry.id   AF-A0A2M9YG57-F1
#
_cell.length_a   1.000
_cell.length_b   1.000
_cell.length_c   1.000
_cell.angle_alpha   90.00
_cell.angle_beta   90.00
_cell.angle_gamma   90.00
#
_symmetry.space_group_name_H-M   'P 1'
#
loop_
_entity.id
_entity.type
_entity.pdbx_description
1 polymer ?
#
loop_
_entity_poly.entity_id
_entity_poly.type
_entity_poly.pdbx_seq_one_letter_code
_entity_poly.pdbx_strand_id
1 'polypeptide(L)'
;MENRFLRLALLLAIIVTLLSYWNHGWVSYLKDFVVFIHEAGHAIATLISGGSVQMIELNGDEAGQTVASPTSGKSPFIFVVSAGYLGSCLVGGFLINRGFKGSLVRPTLLLLGGAVLLLTLKYTSSGGLAQRTGLLWGIFLLVSSFLPFGWDRLITVFLGTSVSLYSLYDLLDFTENVQNTDAGILAYWATGTSPGGTVPKSVLFLGYLIALLWSFFSVSIIFFSLKRAVAPRPVPDETPGFDEGPVLGLDNPFPGEVTPEVLEWFLSRGLDLNGKPLPPEFMDIERIDG
;
A
#
# COMPACT_ATOMS: atom_id res chain seq x y z
N MET A 1 -1.46 12.33 9.67
CA MET A 1 -1.09 11.46 10.80
C MET A 1 0.43 11.37 10.87
N GLU A 2 1.07 12.29 11.58
CA GLU A 2 2.54 12.40 11.63
C GLU A 2 3.16 11.53 12.73
N ASN A 3 2.39 11.28 13.80
CA ASN A 3 2.83 10.46 14.93
C ASN A 3 2.83 8.95 14.58
N ARG A 4 4.01 8.34 14.64
CA ARG A 4 4.23 6.89 14.44
C ARG A 4 3.38 6.02 15.38
N PHE A 5 3.20 6.45 16.63
CA PHE A 5 2.40 5.72 17.61
C PHE A 5 0.92 5.70 17.22
N LEU A 6 0.41 6.82 16.70
CA LEU A 6 -0.97 6.89 16.23
C LEU A 6 -1.20 5.98 15.02
N ARG A 7 -0.23 5.90 14.08
CA ARG A 7 -0.33 4.98 12.92
C ARG A 7 -0.39 3.52 13.36
N LEU A 8 0.48 3.13 14.29
CA LEU A 8 0.51 1.78 14.84
C LEU A 8 -0.76 1.47 15.64
N ALA A 9 -1.21 2.39 16.49
CA ALA A 9 -2.44 2.25 17.24
C ALA A 9 -3.65 2.09 16.32
N LEU A 10 -3.72 2.85 15.22
CA LEU A 10 -4.78 2.72 14.22
C LEU A 10 -4.75 1.35 13.53
N LEU A 11 -3.58 0.87 13.10
CA LEU A 11 -3.44 -0.47 12.51
C LEU A 11 -3.91 -1.56 13.47
N LEU A 12 -3.43 -1.51 14.72
CA LEU A 12 -3.82 -2.48 15.74
C LEU A 12 -5.31 -2.42 16.05
N ALA A 13 -5.90 -1.23 16.13
CA ALA A 13 -7.34 -1.07 16.35
C ALA A 13 -8.15 -1.70 15.20
N ILE A 14 -7.74 -1.49 13.95
CA ILE A 14 -8.38 -2.11 12.78
C ILE A 14 -8.25 -3.63 12.85
N ILE A 15 -7.05 -4.17 13.11
CA ILE A 15 -6.81 -5.62 13.20
C ILE A 15 -7.67 -6.25 14.31
N VAL A 16 -7.62 -5.70 15.52
CA VAL A 16 -8.41 -6.21 16.65
C VAL A 16 -9.90 -6.18 16.35
N THR A 17 -10.38 -5.11 15.70
CA THR A 17 -11.79 -5.02 15.29
C THR A 17 -12.14 -6.11 14.28
N LEU A 18 -11.35 -6.28 13.22
CA LEU A 18 -11.61 -7.32 12.20
C LEU A 18 -11.60 -8.72 12.80
N LEU A 19 -10.66 -9.03 13.70
CA LEU A 19 -10.59 -10.32 14.39
C LEU A 19 -11.78 -10.52 15.34
N SER A 20 -12.24 -9.48 16.02
CA SER A 20 -13.39 -9.57 16.94
C SER A 20 -14.70 -9.86 16.20
N TYR A 21 -14.83 -9.37 14.96
CA TYR A 21 -16.01 -9.56 14.11
C TYR A 21 -15.79 -10.61 13.00
N TRP A 22 -14.78 -11.47 13.12
CA TRP A 22 -14.33 -12.37 12.03
C TRP A 22 -15.45 -13.23 11.42
N ASN A 23 -16.35 -13.74 12.27
CA ASN A 23 -17.46 -14.61 11.88
C ASN A 23 -18.77 -13.84 11.59
N HIS A 24 -18.73 -12.50 11.59
CA HIS A 24 -19.90 -11.67 11.34
C HIS A 24 -20.09 -11.44 9.84
N GLY A 25 -21.34 -11.49 9.35
CA GLY A 25 -21.65 -11.39 7.92
C GLY A 25 -21.12 -10.12 7.21
N TRP A 26 -20.99 -9.01 7.94
CA TRP A 26 -20.33 -7.79 7.42
C TRP A 26 -18.87 -8.03 7.03
N VAL A 27 -18.12 -8.80 7.82
CA VAL A 27 -16.73 -9.13 7.51
C VAL A 27 -16.69 -10.10 6.33
N SER A 28 -17.65 -11.01 6.19
CA SER A 28 -17.74 -11.91 5.01
C SER A 28 -17.74 -11.15 3.68
N TYR A 29 -18.47 -10.04 3.55
CA TYR A 29 -18.41 -9.22 2.31
C TYR A 29 -17.03 -8.61 2.03
N LEU A 30 -16.27 -8.32 3.08
CA LEU A 30 -14.89 -7.84 2.96
C LEU A 30 -13.95 -8.99 2.59
N LYS A 31 -14.15 -10.18 3.17
CA LYS A 31 -13.40 -11.39 2.82
C LYS A 31 -13.58 -11.75 1.36
N ASP A 32 -14.82 -11.77 0.87
CA ASP A 32 -15.14 -11.99 -0.56
C ASP A 32 -14.40 -11.00 -1.46
N PHE A 33 -14.26 -9.75 -1.03
CA PHE A 33 -13.49 -8.75 -1.77
C PHE A 33 -12.00 -9.04 -1.78
N VAL A 34 -11.43 -9.50 -0.66
CA VAL A 34 -10.02 -9.89 -0.65
C VAL A 34 -9.78 -11.10 -1.56
N VAL A 35 -10.66 -12.11 -1.53
CA VAL A 35 -10.62 -13.24 -2.46
C VAL A 35 -10.73 -12.74 -3.91
N PHE A 36 -11.62 -11.79 -4.19
CA PHE A 36 -11.69 -11.17 -5.52
C PHE A 36 -10.37 -10.50 -5.93
N ILE A 37 -9.68 -9.80 -5.01
CA ILE A 37 -8.37 -9.19 -5.28
C ILE A 37 -7.31 -10.26 -5.57
N HIS A 38 -7.36 -11.40 -4.88
CA HIS A 38 -6.50 -12.56 -5.15
C HIS A 38 -6.71 -13.10 -6.56
N GLU A 39 -7.95 -13.39 -6.93
CA GLU A 39 -8.32 -13.86 -8.26
C GLU A 39 -7.98 -12.84 -9.35
N ALA A 40 -8.22 -11.55 -9.09
CA ALA A 40 -7.81 -10.47 -9.97
C ALA A 40 -6.29 -10.43 -10.17
N GLY A 41 -5.50 -10.83 -9.18
CA GLY A 41 -4.04 -10.99 -9.28
C GLY A 41 -3.65 -11.99 -10.37
N HIS A 42 -4.24 -13.20 -10.35
CA HIS A 42 -4.05 -14.20 -11.41
C HIS A 42 -4.50 -13.69 -12.77
N ALA A 43 -5.65 -13.03 -12.84
CA ALA A 43 -6.19 -12.49 -14.07
C ALA A 43 -5.26 -11.42 -14.68
N ILE A 44 -4.82 -10.45 -13.87
CA ILE A 44 -3.92 -9.38 -14.31
C ILE A 44 -2.57 -9.98 -14.74
N ALA A 45 -1.99 -10.89 -13.97
CA ALA A 45 -0.74 -11.54 -14.33
C ALA A 45 -0.86 -12.32 -15.65
N THR A 46 -2.00 -12.99 -15.87
CA THR A 46 -2.29 -13.68 -17.13
C THR A 46 -2.27 -12.69 -18.30
N LEU A 47 -2.99 -11.58 -18.18
CA LEU A 47 -3.06 -10.56 -19.23
C LEU A 47 -1.69 -9.92 -19.52
N ILE A 48 -0.91 -9.62 -18.48
CA ILE A 48 0.46 -9.08 -18.62
C ILE A 48 1.38 -10.08 -19.31
N SER A 49 1.23 -11.38 -19.03
CA SER A 49 2.01 -12.45 -19.66
C SER A 49 1.62 -12.72 -21.12
N GLY A 50 0.61 -12.02 -21.66
CA GLY A 50 0.07 -12.22 -23.01
C GLY A 50 -0.96 -13.37 -23.13
N GLY A 51 -1.38 -13.93 -21.99
CA GLY A 51 -2.40 -14.97 -21.94
C GLY A 51 -3.82 -14.43 -22.07
N SER A 52 -4.81 -15.32 -21.97
CA SER A 52 -6.23 -14.98 -21.98
C SER A 52 -6.91 -15.37 -20.67
N VAL A 53 -7.74 -14.46 -20.16
CA VAL A 53 -8.62 -14.74 -19.01
C VAL A 53 -9.99 -15.05 -19.56
N GLN A 54 -10.57 -16.18 -19.18
CA GLN A 54 -11.94 -16.52 -19.53
C GLN A 54 -12.90 -16.01 -18.46
N MET A 55 -12.58 -16.25 -17.18
CA MET A 55 -13.54 -16.04 -16.12
C MET A 55 -12.91 -15.87 -14.74
N ILE A 56 -13.56 -15.09 -13.89
CA ILE A 56 -13.33 -14.96 -12.46
C ILE A 56 -14.63 -15.31 -11.74
N GLU A 57 -14.58 -16.27 -10.83
CA GLU A 57 -15.71 -16.73 -10.01
C GLU A 57 -15.36 -16.72 -8.52
N LEU A 58 -16.40 -16.51 -7.70
CA LEU A 58 -16.36 -16.68 -6.26
C LEU A 58 -17.46 -17.68 -5.90
N ASN A 59 -17.13 -18.69 -5.11
CA ASN A 59 -18.02 -19.83 -4.81
C ASN A 59 -18.66 -19.77 -3.42
N GLY A 60 -18.42 -18.68 -2.67
CA GLY A 60 -18.77 -18.61 -1.25
C GLY A 60 -17.72 -19.33 -0.39
N ASP A 61 -17.91 -19.29 0.93
CA ASP A 61 -17.00 -19.92 1.91
C ASP A 61 -15.52 -19.57 1.66
N GLU A 62 -15.26 -18.31 1.35
CA GLU A 62 -13.89 -17.78 1.21
C GLU A 62 -13.12 -18.36 0.00
N ALA A 63 -13.80 -19.05 -0.92
CA ALA A 63 -13.20 -19.67 -2.10
C ALA A 63 -13.46 -18.88 -3.41
N GLY A 64 -12.43 -18.82 -4.25
CA GLY A 64 -12.45 -18.22 -5.58
C GLY A 64 -11.78 -19.12 -6.62
N GLN A 65 -12.02 -18.82 -7.90
CA GLN A 65 -11.25 -19.40 -8.98
C GLN A 65 -11.17 -18.45 -10.19
N THR A 66 -10.00 -18.42 -10.81
CA THR A 66 -9.75 -17.72 -12.07
C THR A 66 -9.46 -18.74 -13.17
N VAL A 67 -10.38 -18.81 -14.14
CA VAL A 67 -10.19 -19.63 -15.33
C VAL A 67 -9.41 -18.82 -16.36
N ALA A 68 -8.13 -19.17 -16.51
CA ALA A 68 -7.17 -18.45 -17.34
C ALA A 68 -6.28 -19.41 -18.12
N SER A 69 -5.86 -18.97 -19.31
CA SER A 69 -4.89 -19.64 -20.17
C SER A 69 -3.65 -18.76 -20.31
N PRO A 70 -2.62 -18.95 -19.46
CA PRO A 70 -1.37 -18.23 -19.58
C PRO A 70 -0.65 -18.60 -20.88
N THR A 71 0.22 -17.71 -21.35
CA THR A 71 1.10 -18.00 -22.48
C THR A 71 1.96 -19.23 -22.20
N SER A 72 2.18 -20.07 -23.22
CA SER A 72 3.02 -21.26 -23.12
C SER A 72 4.40 -20.93 -22.56
N GLY A 73 4.79 -21.62 -21.49
CA GLY A 73 6.12 -21.50 -20.90
C GLY A 73 6.11 -21.66 -19.38
N LYS A 74 7.27 -22.02 -18.85
CA LYS A 74 7.45 -22.22 -17.39
C LYS A 74 7.32 -20.92 -16.60
N SER A 75 7.96 -19.86 -17.09
CA SER A 75 7.99 -18.56 -16.40
C SER A 75 6.61 -17.88 -16.34
N PRO A 76 5.83 -17.77 -17.45
CA PRO A 76 4.48 -17.22 -17.39
C PRO A 76 3.56 -17.97 -16.41
N PHE A 77 3.62 -19.30 -16.40
CA PHE A 77 2.80 -20.11 -15.49
C PHE A 77 3.14 -19.86 -14.02
N ILE A 78 4.43 -19.91 -13.65
CA ILE A 78 4.88 -19.62 -12.28
C ILE A 78 4.47 -18.20 -11.87
N PHE A 79 4.63 -17.22 -12.77
CA PHE A 79 4.26 -15.83 -12.50
C PHE A 79 2.75 -15.69 -12.24
N VAL A 80 1.91 -16.29 -13.08
CA VAL A 80 0.45 -16.25 -12.92
C VAL A 80 0.02 -16.92 -11.62
N VAL A 81 0.50 -18.13 -11.34
CA VAL A 81 0.09 -18.88 -10.14
C VAL A 81 0.62 -18.22 -8.85
N SER A 82 1.75 -17.52 -8.89
CA SER A 82 2.24 -16.77 -7.73
C SER A 82 1.49 -15.45 -7.48
N ALA A 83 0.75 -14.95 -8.47
CA ALA A 83 0.20 -13.60 -8.46
C ALA A 83 -0.96 -13.38 -7.49
N GLY A 84 -1.67 -14.44 -7.09
CA GLY A 84 -2.75 -14.34 -6.11
C GLY A 84 -2.24 -13.88 -4.75
N TYR A 85 -1.51 -14.76 -4.05
CA TYR A 85 -0.98 -14.47 -2.71
C TYR A 85 -0.07 -13.24 -2.69
N LEU A 86 0.91 -13.18 -3.60
CA LEU A 86 1.89 -12.09 -3.61
C LEU A 86 1.24 -10.77 -4.05
N GLY A 87 0.34 -10.81 -5.03
CA GLY A 87 -0.37 -9.64 -5.54
C GLY A 87 -1.27 -9.03 -4.47
N SER A 88 -2.02 -9.84 -3.74
CA SER A 88 -2.88 -9.35 -2.64
C SER A 88 -2.06 -8.69 -1.54
N CYS A 89 -0.93 -9.29 -1.13
CA CYS A 89 -0.01 -8.69 -0.16
C CYS A 89 0.59 -7.36 -0.65
N LEU A 90 0.94 -7.27 -1.94
CA LEU A 90 1.43 -6.04 -2.57
C LEU A 90 0.35 -4.95 -2.58
N VAL A 91 -0.89 -5.29 -2.96
CA VAL A 91 -2.02 -4.36 -2.96
C VAL A 91 -2.29 -3.86 -1.54
N GLY A 92 -2.39 -4.76 -0.57
CA GLY A 92 -2.62 -4.42 0.84
C GLY A 92 -1.53 -3.49 1.39
N GLY A 93 -0.27 -3.88 1.21
CA GLY A 93 0.88 -3.07 1.63
C GLY A 93 0.95 -1.71 0.92
N PHE A 94 0.63 -1.65 -0.36
CA PHE A 94 0.57 -0.40 -1.13
C PHE A 94 -0.52 0.54 -0.60
N LEU A 95 -1.72 0.03 -0.35
CA LEU A 95 -2.83 0.82 0.21
C LEU A 95 -2.49 1.37 1.60
N ILE A 96 -1.92 0.57 2.50
CA ILE A 96 -1.45 1.04 3.81
C ILE A 96 -0.46 2.21 3.65
N ASN A 97 0.52 2.06 2.76
CA ASN A 97 1.50 3.10 2.49
C ASN A 97 0.87 4.39 1.96
N ARG A 98 -0.06 4.29 1.00
CA ARG A 98 -0.74 5.45 0.42
C ARG A 98 -1.65 6.13 1.43
N GLY A 99 -2.42 5.36 2.20
CA GLY A 99 -3.28 5.89 3.25
C GLY A 99 -2.52 6.68 4.32
N PHE A 100 -1.39 6.15 4.81
CA PHE A 100 -0.58 6.84 5.83
C PHE A 100 0.25 8.01 5.31
N LYS A 101 0.86 7.89 4.13
CA LYS A 101 1.55 9.02 3.49
C LYS A 101 0.56 10.10 3.09
N GLY A 102 -0.63 9.68 2.69
CA GLY A 102 -1.74 10.55 2.36
C GLY A 102 -1.56 11.36 1.09
N SER A 103 -0.55 11.04 0.29
CA SER A 103 -0.35 11.53 -1.08
C SER A 103 -0.82 10.45 -2.06
N LEU A 104 -1.39 10.88 -3.18
CA LEU A 104 -1.92 10.01 -4.23
C LEU A 104 -3.02 9.04 -3.75
N VAL A 105 -3.73 9.32 -2.66
CA VAL A 105 -4.81 8.47 -2.13
C VAL A 105 -5.98 8.40 -3.12
N ARG A 106 -6.52 9.57 -3.49
CA ARG A 106 -7.60 9.66 -4.48
C ARG A 106 -7.29 8.95 -5.81
N PRO A 107 -6.17 9.21 -6.51
CA PRO A 107 -5.87 8.48 -7.74
C PRO A 107 -5.64 6.98 -7.48
N THR A 108 -5.12 6.57 -6.32
CA THR A 108 -5.00 5.15 -5.96
C THR A 108 -6.37 4.48 -5.89
N LEU A 109 -7.32 5.10 -5.18
CA LEU A 109 -8.69 4.56 -5.05
C LEU A 109 -9.43 4.56 -6.39
N LEU A 110 -9.26 5.60 -7.21
CA LEU A 110 -9.85 5.67 -8.55
C LEU A 110 -9.31 4.56 -9.47
N LEU A 111 -7.99 4.35 -9.48
CA LEU A 111 -7.37 3.31 -10.30
C LEU A 111 -7.76 1.91 -9.81
N LEU A 112 -7.75 1.66 -8.50
CA LEU A 112 -8.15 0.37 -7.95
C LEU A 112 -9.64 0.10 -8.22
N GLY A 113 -10.51 1.07 -7.94
CA GLY A 113 -11.95 0.94 -8.20
C GLY A 113 -12.26 0.76 -9.68
N GLY A 114 -11.60 1.52 -10.56
CA GLY A 114 -11.72 1.37 -12.01
C GLY A 114 -11.24 0.01 -12.51
N ALA A 115 -10.10 -0.48 -12.00
CA ALA A 115 -9.59 -1.81 -12.34
C ALA A 115 -10.53 -2.92 -11.88
N VAL A 116 -11.02 -2.85 -10.64
CA VAL A 116 -12.00 -3.80 -10.09
C VAL A 116 -13.26 -3.82 -10.96
N LEU A 117 -13.84 -2.65 -11.29
CA LEU A 117 -15.03 -2.58 -12.15
C LEU A 117 -14.77 -3.12 -13.56
N LEU A 118 -13.62 -2.80 -14.16
CA LEU A 118 -13.27 -3.28 -15.49
C LEU A 118 -13.17 -4.81 -15.52
N LEU A 119 -12.45 -5.39 -14.57
CA LEU A 119 -12.31 -6.84 -14.46
C LEU A 119 -13.66 -7.49 -14.19
N THR A 120 -14.47 -6.88 -13.32
CA THR A 120 -15.81 -7.36 -13.00
C THR A 120 -16.69 -7.41 -14.25
N LEU A 121 -16.81 -6.30 -14.98
CA LEU A 121 -17.67 -6.21 -16.16
C LEU A 121 -17.23 -7.13 -17.30
N LYS A 122 -15.93 -7.44 -17.40
CA LYS A 122 -15.38 -8.21 -18.52
C LYS A 122 -15.28 -9.70 -18.25
N TYR A 123 -14.97 -10.10 -17.01
CA TYR A 123 -14.56 -11.46 -16.69
C TYR A 123 -15.41 -12.16 -15.62
N THR A 124 -16.48 -11.56 -15.11
CA THR A 124 -17.36 -12.24 -14.14
C THR A 124 -18.69 -12.67 -14.76
N SER A 125 -19.26 -13.75 -14.25
CA SER A 125 -20.59 -14.23 -14.66
C SER A 125 -21.70 -13.29 -14.19
N SER A 126 -22.68 -13.05 -15.06
CA SER A 126 -23.85 -12.22 -14.74
C SER A 126 -24.64 -12.83 -13.58
N GLY A 127 -24.90 -12.03 -12.53
CA GLY A 127 -25.61 -12.44 -11.32
C GLY A 127 -24.77 -13.23 -10.31
N GLY A 128 -23.52 -13.56 -10.63
CA GLY A 128 -22.62 -14.31 -9.74
C GLY A 128 -22.17 -13.52 -8.51
N LEU A 129 -21.63 -14.22 -7.51
CA LEU A 129 -21.06 -13.59 -6.32
C LEU A 129 -19.91 -12.65 -6.68
N ALA A 130 -18.97 -13.10 -7.54
CA ALA A 130 -17.86 -12.28 -8.03
C ALA A 130 -18.33 -10.95 -8.65
N GLN A 131 -19.40 -10.99 -9.45
CA GLN A 131 -19.93 -9.79 -10.09
C GLN A 131 -20.50 -8.80 -9.05
N ARG A 132 -21.28 -9.30 -8.10
CA ARG A 132 -21.88 -8.46 -7.05
C ARG A 132 -20.81 -7.84 -6.15
N THR A 133 -19.84 -8.65 -5.71
CA THR A 133 -18.71 -8.19 -4.90
C THR A 133 -17.90 -7.14 -5.65
N GLY A 134 -17.52 -7.42 -6.89
CA GLY A 134 -16.73 -6.51 -7.72
C GLY A 134 -17.45 -5.19 -8.02
N LEU A 135 -18.75 -5.22 -8.35
CA LEU A 135 -19.54 -3.99 -8.57
C LEU A 135 -19.67 -3.16 -7.30
N LEU A 136 -20.05 -3.80 -6.18
CA LEU A 136 -20.24 -3.12 -4.91
C LEU A 136 -18.96 -2.45 -4.44
N TRP A 137 -17.85 -3.19 -4.39
CA TRP A 137 -16.58 -2.67 -3.91
C TRP A 137 -15.93 -1.72 -4.91
N GLY A 138 -16.08 -1.97 -6.22
CA GLY A 138 -15.62 -1.06 -7.26
C GLY A 138 -16.28 0.32 -7.16
N ILE A 139 -17.60 0.37 -7.03
CA ILE A 139 -18.34 1.62 -6.82
C ILE A 139 -17.95 2.26 -5.49
N PHE A 140 -17.88 1.47 -4.40
CA PHE A 140 -17.48 1.96 -3.09
C PHE A 140 -16.11 2.63 -3.13
N LEU A 141 -15.12 2.04 -3.80
CA LEU A 141 -13.78 2.62 -3.97
C LEU A 141 -13.81 3.94 -4.74
N LEU A 142 -14.57 4.01 -5.84
CA LEU A 142 -14.72 5.25 -6.61
C LEU A 142 -15.35 6.35 -5.76
N VAL A 143 -16.45 6.07 -5.07
CA VAL A 143 -17.14 7.05 -4.20
C VAL A 143 -16.24 7.47 -3.03
N SER A 144 -15.54 6.52 -2.42
CA SER A 144 -14.63 6.76 -1.29
C SER A 144 -13.48 7.70 -1.66
N SER A 145 -13.09 7.74 -2.93
CA SER A 145 -12.02 8.63 -3.42
C SER A 145 -12.37 10.12 -3.36
N PHE A 146 -13.64 10.47 -3.17
CA PHE A 146 -14.15 11.84 -3.08
C PHE A 146 -14.60 12.23 -1.65
N LEU A 147 -14.46 11.34 -0.67
CA LEU A 147 -14.91 11.64 0.69
C LEU A 147 -14.04 12.72 1.36
N PRO A 148 -14.65 13.71 2.04
CA PRO A 148 -13.93 14.81 2.66
C PRO A 148 -13.23 14.41 3.97
N PHE A 149 -12.55 15.37 4.60
CA PHE A 149 -12.02 15.26 5.98
C PHE A 149 -11.04 14.12 6.25
N GLY A 150 -10.39 13.57 5.22
CA GLY A 150 -9.44 12.47 5.36
C GLY A 150 -10.09 11.10 5.56
N TRP A 151 -11.39 10.97 5.31
CA TRP A 151 -12.08 9.67 5.27
C TRP A 151 -11.51 8.76 4.18
N ASP A 152 -11.14 9.33 3.02
CA ASP A 152 -10.45 8.63 1.94
C ASP A 152 -9.17 7.92 2.42
N ARG A 153 -8.36 8.60 3.25
CA ARG A 153 -7.16 8.06 3.88
C ARG A 153 -7.49 6.94 4.85
N LEU A 154 -8.46 7.16 5.74
CA LEU A 154 -8.85 6.15 6.74
C LEU A 154 -9.36 4.88 6.06
N ILE A 155 -10.23 5.02 5.05
CA ILE A 155 -10.75 3.90 4.25
C ILE A 155 -9.59 3.18 3.54
N THR A 156 -8.64 3.92 2.97
CA THR A 156 -7.48 3.32 2.29
C THR A 156 -6.61 2.51 3.27
N VAL A 157 -6.38 3.02 4.48
CA VAL A 157 -5.66 2.26 5.53
C VAL A 157 -6.47 1.05 5.97
N PHE A 158 -7.78 1.20 6.19
CA PHE A 158 -8.68 0.11 6.56
C PHE A 158 -8.66 -1.02 5.52
N LEU A 159 -8.85 -0.69 4.25
CA LEU A 159 -8.83 -1.67 3.16
C LEU A 159 -7.46 -2.31 3.01
N GLY A 160 -6.38 -1.53 3.05
CA GLY A 160 -5.03 -2.07 2.97
C GLY A 160 -4.72 -3.04 4.12
N THR A 161 -5.17 -2.71 5.33
CA THR A 161 -5.03 -3.57 6.51
C THR A 161 -5.86 -4.84 6.36
N SER A 162 -7.10 -4.71 5.88
CA SER A 162 -8.02 -5.83 5.68
C SER A 162 -7.49 -6.82 4.65
N VAL A 163 -7.07 -6.32 3.48
CA VAL A 163 -6.43 -7.13 2.43
C VAL A 163 -5.18 -7.81 2.99
N SER A 164 -4.29 -7.08 3.66
CA SER A 164 -3.05 -7.66 4.20
C SER A 164 -3.30 -8.74 5.26
N LEU A 165 -4.22 -8.48 6.20
CA LEU A 165 -4.56 -9.43 7.27
C LEU A 165 -5.19 -10.70 6.70
N TYR A 166 -6.14 -10.52 5.78
CA TYR A 166 -6.85 -11.64 5.20
C TYR A 166 -5.99 -12.47 4.25
N SER A 167 -5.11 -11.85 3.46
CA SER A 167 -4.12 -12.60 2.66
C SER A 167 -3.14 -13.42 3.50
N LEU A 168 -2.83 -12.97 4.72
CA LEU A 168 -2.04 -13.77 5.66
C LEU A 168 -2.84 -14.94 6.24
N TYR A 169 -4.13 -14.74 6.47
CA TYR A 169 -5.03 -15.82 6.89
C TYR A 169 -5.22 -16.86 5.79
N ASP A 170 -5.47 -16.43 4.56
CA ASP A 170 -5.65 -17.27 3.37
C ASP A 170 -4.41 -18.11 3.05
N LEU A 171 -3.21 -17.60 3.37
CA LEU A 171 -2.00 -18.39 3.31
C LEU A 171 -2.02 -19.58 4.27
N LEU A 172 -2.79 -19.58 5.36
CA LEU A 172 -2.81 -20.71 6.30
C LEU A 172 -3.55 -21.94 5.73
N ASP A 173 -4.32 -21.79 4.65
CA ASP A 173 -5.09 -22.88 4.04
C ASP A 173 -4.20 -24.04 3.55
N PHE A 174 -2.92 -23.77 3.26
CA PHE A 174 -1.98 -24.85 2.91
C PHE A 174 -1.78 -25.85 4.06
N THR A 175 -2.02 -25.46 5.31
CA THR A 175 -1.82 -26.32 6.48
C THR A 175 -2.86 -27.44 6.56
N GLU A 176 -4.06 -27.21 6.00
CA GLU A 176 -5.12 -28.20 5.95
C GLU A 176 -5.09 -28.96 4.62
N ASN A 177 -5.02 -28.24 3.49
CA ASN A 177 -5.19 -28.84 2.16
C ASN A 177 -4.30 -28.16 1.10
N VAL A 178 -2.97 -28.29 1.22
CA VAL A 178 -2.00 -27.72 0.27
C VAL A 178 -2.28 -28.06 -1.20
N GLN A 179 -2.89 -29.21 -1.50
CA GLN A 179 -3.21 -29.62 -2.86
C GLN A 179 -4.27 -28.75 -3.55
N ASN A 180 -5.09 -28.02 -2.77
CA ASN A 180 -6.18 -27.19 -3.27
C ASN A 180 -5.79 -25.70 -3.35
N THR A 181 -4.55 -25.34 -2.99
CA THR A 181 -4.06 -23.96 -3.08
C THR A 181 -3.29 -23.74 -4.38
N ASP A 182 -2.95 -22.48 -4.68
CA ASP A 182 -2.06 -22.15 -5.80
C ASP A 182 -0.72 -22.92 -5.75
N ALA A 183 -0.25 -23.24 -4.53
CA ALA A 183 1.01 -23.95 -4.34
C ALA A 183 0.86 -25.41 -4.77
N GLY A 184 -0.30 -26.01 -4.48
CA GLY A 184 -0.72 -27.30 -5.00
C GLY A 184 -0.82 -27.29 -6.52
N ILE A 185 -1.45 -26.27 -7.13
CA ILE A 185 -1.55 -26.12 -8.58
C ILE A 185 -0.16 -26.12 -9.23
N LEU A 186 0.77 -25.34 -8.68
CA LEU A 186 2.15 -25.30 -9.17
C LEU A 186 2.87 -26.64 -8.96
N ALA A 187 2.63 -27.33 -7.84
CA ALA A 187 3.23 -28.62 -7.55
C ALA A 187 2.72 -29.74 -8.48
N TYR A 188 1.41 -29.78 -8.77
CA TYR A 188 0.83 -30.70 -9.76
C TYR A 188 1.48 -30.49 -11.13
N TRP A 189 1.54 -29.24 -11.59
CA TRP A 189 2.18 -28.90 -12.86
C TRP A 189 3.67 -29.27 -12.88
N ALA A 190 4.42 -28.97 -11.82
CA ALA A 190 5.86 -29.23 -11.75
C ALA A 190 6.20 -30.72 -11.69
N THR A 191 5.33 -31.54 -11.08
CA THR A 191 5.49 -33.00 -11.01
C THR A 191 4.91 -33.73 -12.23
N GLY A 192 4.22 -33.01 -13.13
CA GLY A 192 3.54 -33.61 -14.29
C GLY A 192 2.37 -34.51 -13.89
N THR A 193 1.77 -34.27 -12.73
CA THR A 193 0.63 -35.03 -12.23
C THR A 193 -0.64 -34.19 -12.33
N SER A 194 -1.79 -34.85 -12.53
CA SER A 194 -3.07 -34.17 -12.63
C SER A 194 -3.84 -34.29 -11.31
N PRO A 195 -4.62 -33.27 -10.92
CA PRO A 195 -5.56 -33.38 -9.83
C PRO A 195 -6.57 -34.51 -10.12
N GLY A 196 -6.72 -35.46 -9.21
CA GLY A 196 -7.65 -36.58 -9.33
C GLY A 196 -7.15 -37.86 -8.67
N GLY A 197 -7.98 -38.44 -7.80
CA GLY A 197 -7.62 -39.64 -7.05
C GLY A 197 -6.71 -39.35 -5.85
N THR A 198 -5.83 -40.31 -5.51
CA THR A 198 -4.91 -40.17 -4.37
C THR A 198 -3.77 -39.22 -4.71
N VAL A 199 -3.64 -38.13 -3.94
CA VAL A 199 -2.59 -37.13 -4.16
C VAL A 199 -1.20 -37.77 -3.95
N PRO A 200 -0.30 -37.70 -4.94
CA PRO A 200 1.06 -38.21 -4.80
C PRO A 200 1.82 -37.48 -3.68
N LYS A 201 2.62 -38.22 -2.89
CA LYS A 201 3.43 -37.63 -1.81
C LYS A 201 4.42 -36.56 -2.32
N SER A 202 4.88 -36.67 -3.56
CA SER A 202 5.74 -35.68 -4.21
C SER A 202 5.04 -34.34 -4.40
N VAL A 203 3.76 -34.34 -4.76
CA VAL A 203 2.94 -33.13 -4.90
C VAL A 203 2.76 -32.45 -3.55
N LEU A 204 2.44 -33.22 -2.51
CA LEU A 204 2.29 -32.68 -1.16
C LEU A 204 3.60 -32.05 -0.67
N PHE A 205 4.71 -32.78 -0.78
CA PHE A 205 6.03 -32.29 -0.36
C PHE A 205 6.43 -30.99 -1.08
N LEU A 206 6.28 -30.97 -2.41
CA LEU A 206 6.61 -29.79 -3.20
C LEU A 206 5.65 -28.63 -2.94
N GLY A 207 4.35 -28.92 -2.78
CA GLY A 207 3.32 -27.93 -2.45
C GLY A 207 3.64 -27.22 -1.14
N TYR A 208 4.00 -27.96 -0.08
CA TYR A 208 4.40 -27.35 1.20
C TYR A 208 5.65 -26.48 1.06
N LEU A 209 6.65 -26.92 0.28
CA LEU A 209 7.86 -26.12 0.05
C LEU A 209 7.55 -24.79 -0.66
N ILE A 210 6.70 -24.84 -1.70
CA ILE A 210 6.26 -23.65 -2.44
C ILE A 210 5.44 -22.73 -1.53
N ALA A 211 4.50 -23.30 -0.77
CA ALA A 211 3.64 -22.54 0.14
C ALA A 211 4.44 -21.82 1.23
N LEU A 212 5.46 -22.47 1.81
CA LEU A 212 6.37 -21.85 2.77
C LEU A 212 7.19 -20.73 2.13
N LEU A 213 7.65 -20.92 0.90
CA LEU A 213 8.39 -19.90 0.16
C LEU A 213 7.53 -18.66 -0.12
N TRP A 214 6.29 -18.84 -0.60
CA TRP A 214 5.37 -17.72 -0.80
C TRP A 214 4.97 -17.07 0.51
N SER A 215 4.76 -17.84 1.58
CA SER A 215 4.50 -17.29 2.91
C SER A 215 5.63 -16.37 3.35
N PHE A 216 6.89 -16.79 3.17
CA PHE A 216 8.05 -15.96 3.47
C PHE A 216 8.05 -14.65 2.67
N PHE A 217 7.79 -14.69 1.36
CA PHE A 217 7.73 -13.49 0.52
C PHE A 217 6.55 -12.57 0.88
N SER A 218 5.37 -13.12 1.11
CA SER A 218 4.16 -12.39 1.51
C SER A 218 4.36 -11.65 2.83
N VAL A 219 4.87 -12.34 3.85
CA VAL A 219 5.21 -11.73 5.15
C VAL A 219 6.26 -10.65 4.98
N SER A 220 7.28 -10.88 4.14
CA SER A 220 8.32 -9.89 3.86
C SER A 220 7.74 -8.64 3.19
N ILE A 221 6.88 -8.79 2.19
CA ILE A 221 6.21 -7.68 1.49
C ILE A 221 5.42 -6.83 2.48
N ILE A 222 4.62 -7.47 3.34
CA ILE A 222 3.83 -6.78 4.36
C ILE A 222 4.75 -6.09 5.37
N PHE A 223 5.79 -6.78 5.87
CA PHE A 223 6.75 -6.21 6.81
C PHE A 223 7.44 -4.95 6.26
N PHE A 224 7.99 -5.00 5.03
CA PHE A 224 8.63 -3.84 4.42
C PHE A 224 7.63 -2.72 4.13
N SER A 225 6.40 -3.07 3.75
CA SER A 225 5.33 -2.10 3.53
C SER A 225 4.94 -1.38 4.81
N LEU A 226 4.79 -2.11 5.92
CA LEU A 226 4.52 -1.54 7.24
C LEU A 226 5.68 -0.69 7.75
N LYS A 227 6.92 -1.19 7.64
CA LYS A 227 8.12 -0.44 8.01
C LYS A 227 8.19 0.89 7.28
N ARG A 228 7.93 0.89 5.96
CA ARG A 228 7.91 2.12 5.15
C ARG A 228 6.75 3.06 5.51
N ALA A 229 5.61 2.51 5.89
CA ALA A 229 4.43 3.29 6.26
C ALA A 229 4.57 3.94 7.66
N VAL A 230 5.31 3.33 8.57
CA VAL A 230 5.53 3.81 9.94
C VAL A 230 6.81 4.65 10.07
N ALA A 231 7.77 4.49 9.17
CA ALA A 231 9.00 5.28 9.16
C ALA A 231 8.69 6.80 9.15
N PRO A 232 9.45 7.60 9.92
CA PRO A 232 9.39 9.06 9.84
C PRO A 232 9.61 9.51 8.39
N ARG A 233 8.91 10.56 7.95
CA ARG A 233 9.34 11.23 6.73
C ARG A 233 10.74 11.78 6.99
N PRO A 234 11.71 11.59 6.07
CA PRO A 234 12.91 12.41 6.09
C PRO A 234 12.43 13.85 6.09
N VAL A 235 12.81 14.62 7.11
CA VAL A 235 12.79 16.07 7.00
C VAL A 235 13.70 16.36 5.79
N PRO A 236 13.24 17.09 4.76
CA PRO A 236 14.15 17.52 3.72
C PRO A 236 15.35 18.16 4.42
N ASP A 237 16.56 17.70 4.12
CA ASP A 237 17.72 18.50 4.47
C ASP A 237 17.44 19.88 3.87
N GLU A 238 17.30 20.89 4.72
CA GLU A 238 17.49 22.25 4.30
C GLU A 238 18.96 22.35 3.91
N THR A 239 19.33 21.81 2.74
CA THR A 239 20.53 22.23 2.05
C THR A 239 20.30 23.71 1.80
N PRO A 240 21.09 24.62 2.41
CA PRO A 240 21.00 26.03 2.07
C PRO A 240 21.23 26.10 0.57
N GLY A 241 20.21 26.50 -0.18
CA GLY A 241 20.39 26.84 -1.58
C GLY A 241 21.44 27.94 -1.60
N PHE A 242 22.58 27.67 -2.24
CA PHE A 242 23.50 28.71 -2.66
C PHE A 242 22.80 29.50 -3.76
N ASP A 243 21.92 30.42 -3.38
CA ASP A 243 21.52 31.52 -4.25
C ASP A 243 22.69 32.50 -4.28
N GLU A 244 23.43 32.48 -5.38
CA GLU A 244 24.41 33.53 -5.70
C GLU A 244 23.64 34.83 -6.01
N GLY A 245 23.50 35.68 -4.98
CA GLY A 245 22.97 37.04 -5.04
C GLY A 245 23.45 37.85 -3.84
N PRO A 246 23.71 39.17 -3.97
CA PRO A 246 24.74 39.85 -3.19
C PRO A 246 24.35 40.10 -1.72
N VAL A 247 25.20 39.56 -0.84
CA VAL A 247 25.71 40.14 0.43
C VAL A 247 24.67 40.84 1.32
N LEU A 248 24.05 40.06 2.22
CA LEU A 248 23.91 40.34 3.66
C LEU A 248 23.13 39.16 4.27
N GLY A 249 23.86 38.09 4.64
CA GLY A 249 23.30 36.91 5.28
C GLY A 249 22.87 37.20 6.71
N LEU A 250 21.65 37.72 6.87
CA LEU A 250 20.98 37.89 8.15
C LEU A 250 19.76 36.95 8.15
N ASP A 251 19.88 35.81 8.82
CA ASP A 251 18.70 35.07 9.28
C ASP A 251 17.86 36.06 10.08
N ASN A 252 16.66 36.38 9.59
CA ASN A 252 15.80 37.37 10.21
C ASN A 252 15.06 36.71 11.40
N PRO A 253 15.39 37.04 12.66
CA PRO A 253 14.77 36.37 13.81
C PRO A 253 13.36 36.89 14.10
N PHE A 254 12.89 37.91 13.36
CA PHE A 254 11.59 38.52 13.56
C PHE A 254 10.53 37.90 12.65
N PRO A 255 9.33 37.61 13.17
CA PRO A 255 8.22 37.01 12.41
C PRO A 255 7.55 37.98 11.39
N GLY A 256 8.24 39.04 10.96
CA GLY A 256 7.74 40.07 10.04
C GLY A 256 8.86 40.86 9.35
N GLU A 257 8.48 41.78 8.46
CA GLU A 257 9.43 42.68 7.78
C GLU A 257 10.12 43.61 8.79
N VAL A 258 11.45 43.68 8.74
CA VAL A 258 12.24 44.59 9.59
C VAL A 258 12.09 46.00 9.03
N THR A 259 11.43 46.88 9.77
CA THR A 259 11.32 48.28 9.38
C THR A 259 12.66 49.00 9.62
N PRO A 260 12.96 50.08 8.87
CA PRO A 260 14.20 50.84 9.02
C PRO A 260 14.45 51.31 10.46
N GLU A 261 13.39 51.64 11.21
CA GLU A 261 13.47 52.10 12.59
C GLU A 261 13.93 50.99 13.55
N VAL A 262 13.54 49.74 13.30
CA VAL A 262 13.96 48.58 14.09
C VAL A 262 15.44 48.29 13.84
N LEU A 263 15.87 48.37 12.59
CA LEU A 263 17.28 48.18 12.23
C LEU A 263 18.17 49.25 12.89
N GLU A 264 17.76 50.51 12.82
CA GLU A 264 18.48 51.63 13.43
C GLU A 264 18.56 51.51 14.95
N TRP A 265 17.48 51.04 15.60
CA TRP A 265 17.47 50.78 17.04
C TRP A 265 18.51 49.73 17.45
N PHE A 266 18.66 48.63 16.71
CA PHE A 266 19.66 47.59 17.00
C PHE A 266 21.09 48.11 16.79
N LEU A 267 21.32 48.81 15.68
CA LEU A 267 22.63 49.38 15.37
C LEU A 267 23.06 50.44 16.39
N SER A 268 22.13 51.28 16.87
CA SER A 268 22.39 52.27 17.94
C SER A 268 22.83 51.64 19.27
N ARG A 269 22.54 50.35 19.46
CA ARG A 269 22.94 49.56 20.64
C ARG A 269 24.23 48.77 20.41
N GLY A 270 24.86 48.91 19.25
CA GLY A 270 26.03 48.14 18.86
C GLY A 270 25.70 46.66 18.62
N LEU A 271 24.46 46.34 18.24
CA LEU A 271 23.98 44.98 18.05
C LEU A 271 23.55 44.74 16.60
N ASP A 272 23.74 43.51 16.11
CA ASP A 272 23.10 43.03 14.89
C ASP A 272 21.64 42.63 15.15
N LEU A 273 20.88 42.33 14.08
CA LEU A 273 19.48 41.91 14.20
C LEU A 273 19.28 40.60 15.00
N ASN A 274 20.36 39.84 15.21
CA ASN A 274 20.38 38.62 16.02
C ASN A 274 20.80 38.87 17.48
N GLY A 275 20.97 40.13 17.88
CA GLY A 275 21.37 40.51 19.23
C GLY A 275 22.83 40.20 19.57
N LYS A 276 23.69 39.99 18.57
CA LYS A 276 25.14 39.83 18.76
C LYS A 276 25.83 41.19 18.68
N PRO A 277 26.93 41.41 19.44
CA PRO A 277 27.71 42.63 19.31
C PRO A 277 28.25 42.80 17.89
N LEU A 278 28.17 44.02 17.36
CA LEU A 278 28.73 44.35 16.06
C LEU A 278 30.26 44.15 16.09
N PRO A 279 30.87 43.66 14.99
CA PRO A 279 32.32 43.60 14.87
C PRO A 279 32.95 44.99 15.07
N PRO A 280 34.18 45.07 15.61
CA PRO A 280 34.85 46.35 15.88
C PRO A 280 34.93 47.26 14.64
N GLU A 281 34.99 46.67 13.46
CA GLU A 281 35.03 47.34 12.15
C GLU A 281 33.79 48.20 11.84
N PHE A 282 32.66 47.93 12.50
CA PHE A 282 31.40 48.66 12.32
C PHE A 282 31.08 49.61 13.49
N MET A 283 31.89 49.60 14.56
CA MET A 283 31.71 50.49 15.71
C MET A 283 32.28 51.90 15.49
N ASP A 284 33.08 52.10 14.43
CA ASP A 284 33.79 53.35 14.15
C ASP A 284 33.08 54.27 13.14
N ILE A 285 31.87 53.94 12.69
CA ILE A 285 31.15 54.71 11.65
C ILE A 285 30.63 56.06 12.19
N GLU A 286 30.53 56.25 13.51
CA GLU A 286 30.17 57.54 14.14
C GLU A 286 31.31 58.59 14.16
N ARG A 287 32.44 58.35 13.48
CA ARG A 287 33.55 59.33 13.43
C ARG A 287 33.86 59.91 12.05
N ILE A 288 32.99 59.70 11.07
CA ILE A 288 33.09 60.30 9.73
C ILE A 288 31.89 61.23 9.52
N ASP A 289 31.73 62.20 10.41
CA ASP A 289 31.03 63.46 10.15
C ASP A 289 31.75 64.55 10.95
N GLY A 290 32.74 65.14 10.29
CA GLY A 290 33.38 66.40 10.64
C GLY A 290 33.53 67.23 9.38
#